data_AF-A0A7Z9KY75-F1
#
_entry.id   AF-A0A7Z9KY75-F1
#
_cell.length_a   1.000
_cell.length_b   1.000
_cell.length_c   1.000
_cell.angle_alpha   90.00
_cell.angle_beta   90.00
_cell.angle_gamma   90.00
#
_symmetry.space_group_name_H-M   'P 1'
#
loop_
_entity.id
_entity.type
_entity.pdbx_description
1 polymer ?
#
loop_
_entity_poly.entity_id
_entity_poly.type
_entity_poly.pdbx_seq_one_letter_code
_entity_poly.pdbx_strand_id
1 'polypeptide(L)'
;MANKYYQQGQLEALKENSLMNSTQCCRALERLPYGVGANHRFRGTCVGLLPVFQAQVPAMTRYVWAVLLNIDLGLLTTQEVSLHPKVKVFESSVNIEGGWSGRVSIRCPEFLVRRWAASMLSIAEDKVVHEDINDALGELANILAGNLKRVLPGNPRLGLPETSSQMTGVKQRTEQACTQFTFEDAGVPFIVAIYEDDTEL
;
A
#
# COMPACT_ATOMS: atom_id res chain seq x y z
N MET A 1 -12.31 -19.43 29.07
CA MET A 1 -10.89 -19.67 29.43
C MET A 1 -9.91 -19.58 28.26
N ALA A 2 -10.34 -19.32 27.01
CA ALA A 2 -9.45 -19.18 25.85
C ALA A 2 -8.83 -17.76 25.68
N ASN A 3 -9.35 -16.74 26.38
CA ASN A 3 -8.97 -15.34 26.18
C ASN A 3 -7.65 -14.91 26.88
N LYS A 4 -7.17 -15.68 27.88
CA LYS A 4 -5.89 -15.38 28.55
C LYS A 4 -4.68 -15.85 27.74
N TYR A 5 -4.79 -16.97 27.03
CA TYR A 5 -3.68 -17.55 26.25
C TYR A 5 -3.38 -16.77 24.97
N TYR A 6 -4.40 -16.16 24.34
CA TYR A 6 -4.21 -15.36 23.12
C TYR A 6 -3.51 -14.01 23.40
N GLN A 7 -3.84 -13.35 24.52
CA GLN A 7 -3.15 -12.12 24.93
C GLN A 7 -1.75 -12.37 25.52
N GLN A 8 -1.51 -13.53 26.15
CA GLN A 8 -0.16 -13.89 26.60
C GLN A 8 0.79 -14.20 25.44
N GLY A 9 0.32 -14.89 24.38
CA GLY A 9 1.14 -15.19 23.20
C GLY A 9 1.56 -13.94 22.39
N GLN A 10 0.72 -12.90 22.32
CA GLN A 10 1.07 -11.64 21.67
C GLN A 10 2.00 -10.77 22.52
N LEU A 11 1.85 -10.75 23.86
CA LEU A 11 2.77 -10.03 24.74
C LEU A 11 4.13 -10.72 24.91
N GLU A 12 4.19 -12.06 24.84
CA GLU A 12 5.45 -12.81 24.89
C GLU A 12 6.24 -12.66 23.58
N ALA A 13 5.58 -12.65 22.42
CA ALA A 13 6.22 -12.33 21.14
C ALA A 13 6.74 -10.88 21.06
N LEU A 14 6.09 -9.94 21.76
CA LEU A 14 6.57 -8.55 21.90
C LEU A 14 7.73 -8.41 22.92
N LYS A 15 7.83 -9.31 23.90
CA LYS A 15 8.91 -9.29 24.92
C LYS A 15 10.18 -10.01 24.47
N GLU A 16 10.09 -11.09 23.70
CA GLU A 16 11.26 -11.71 23.05
C GLU A 16 11.90 -10.80 21.98
N ASN A 17 11.13 -9.84 21.44
CA ASN A 17 11.60 -8.84 20.48
C ASN A 17 12.40 -7.68 21.08
N SER A 18 12.58 -7.62 22.41
CA SER A 18 13.36 -6.56 23.05
C SER A 18 14.88 -6.81 23.06
N LEU A 19 15.37 -7.88 22.41
CA LEU A 19 16.79 -8.25 22.42
C LEU A 19 17.41 -8.47 21.03
N MET A 20 16.77 -8.06 19.93
CA MET A 20 17.44 -8.00 18.63
C MET A 20 17.95 -6.59 18.36
N ASN A 21 19.24 -6.39 18.61
CA ASN A 21 19.94 -5.16 18.29
C ASN A 21 19.84 -4.83 16.79
N SER A 22 19.69 -3.54 16.50
CA SER A 22 19.52 -2.92 15.16
C SER A 22 20.49 -3.43 14.08
N THR A 23 21.62 -3.99 14.46
CA THR A 23 22.66 -4.50 13.56
C THR A 23 22.37 -5.88 12.96
N GLN A 24 21.47 -6.70 13.53
CA GLN A 24 21.15 -8.04 13.01
C GLN A 24 20.06 -8.05 11.94
N CYS A 25 19.20 -7.03 11.89
CA CYS A 25 18.20 -6.88 10.81
C CYS A 25 18.87 -6.65 9.44
N CYS A 26 20.06 -6.05 9.42
CA CYS A 26 20.79 -5.71 8.20
C CYS A 26 21.35 -6.91 7.42
N ARG A 27 21.46 -8.12 7.98
CA ARG A 27 22.14 -9.26 7.31
C ARG A 27 21.21 -10.25 6.62
N ALA A 28 19.89 -10.10 6.75
CA ALA A 28 18.91 -10.94 6.04
C ALA A 28 18.45 -10.33 4.68
N LEU A 29 19.12 -9.26 4.22
CA LEU A 29 18.67 -8.38 3.14
C LEU A 29 19.06 -8.82 1.71
N GLU A 30 19.73 -9.96 1.51
CA GLU A 30 20.41 -10.17 0.22
C GLU A 30 19.60 -10.79 -0.93
N ARG A 31 18.36 -11.30 -0.77
CA ARG A 31 17.76 -12.11 -1.86
C ARG A 31 16.23 -12.13 -2.00
N LEU A 32 15.55 -10.99 -2.13
CA LEU A 32 14.16 -10.97 -2.65
C LEU A 32 13.87 -9.79 -3.60
N PRO A 33 13.00 -9.96 -4.61
CA PRO A 33 13.02 -9.19 -5.86
C PRO A 33 12.09 -7.97 -5.84
N TYR A 34 12.12 -7.17 -4.79
CA TYR A 34 11.41 -5.88 -4.75
C TYR A 34 12.39 -4.73 -4.94
N GLY A 35 13.17 -4.83 -6.01
CA GLY A 35 14.06 -3.77 -6.47
C GLY A 35 13.44 -3.09 -7.69
N VAL A 36 13.30 -1.77 -7.64
CA VAL A 36 13.24 -0.98 -8.87
C VAL A 36 14.56 -1.24 -9.58
N GLY A 37 14.54 -2.06 -10.62
CA GLY A 37 15.72 -2.32 -11.43
C GLY A 37 16.22 -1.02 -12.03
N ALA A 38 17.37 -0.54 -11.54
CA ALA A 38 17.96 0.76 -11.86
C ALA A 38 18.41 0.95 -13.33
N ASN A 39 17.98 0.10 -14.27
CA ASN A 39 18.48 0.09 -15.65
C ASN A 39 17.43 -0.13 -16.75
N HIS A 40 16.12 0.00 -16.45
CA HIS A 40 15.09 -0.09 -17.50
C HIS A 40 14.62 1.29 -17.99
N ARG A 41 14.75 1.50 -19.31
CA ARG A 41 14.17 2.62 -20.03
C ARG A 41 12.64 2.43 -20.03
N PHE A 42 11.91 3.17 -19.19
CA PHE A 42 10.47 3.34 -19.38
C PHE A 42 10.25 3.92 -20.79
N ARG A 43 9.46 3.22 -21.61
CA ARG A 43 9.00 3.72 -22.90
C ARG A 43 7.55 4.14 -22.68
N GLY A 44 7.23 5.43 -22.73
CA GLY A 44 5.84 5.87 -22.56
C GLY A 44 5.67 7.26 -21.97
N THR A 45 4.42 7.60 -21.69
CA THR A 45 3.97 8.85 -21.09
C THR A 45 4.37 8.99 -19.61
N CYS A 46 4.67 7.90 -18.89
CA CYS A 46 5.16 7.97 -17.50
C CYS A 46 6.43 8.80 -17.37
N VAL A 47 7.31 8.85 -18.38
CA VAL A 47 8.56 9.63 -18.27
C VAL A 47 8.27 11.12 -18.03
N GLY A 48 7.22 11.67 -18.64
CA GLY A 48 6.79 13.05 -18.43
C GLY A 48 6.01 13.28 -17.13
N LEU A 49 5.29 12.25 -16.66
CA LEU A 49 4.44 12.34 -15.47
C LEU A 49 5.13 11.91 -14.17
N LEU A 50 6.27 11.23 -14.25
CA LEU A 50 6.99 10.74 -13.08
C LEU A 50 7.31 11.83 -12.04
N PRO A 51 7.80 13.04 -12.41
CA PRO A 51 8.01 14.11 -11.44
C PRO A 51 6.70 14.57 -10.79
N VAL A 52 5.59 14.56 -11.54
CA VAL A 52 4.25 14.89 -11.01
C VAL A 52 3.83 13.84 -10.00
N PHE A 53 3.98 12.55 -10.30
CA PHE A 53 3.65 11.47 -9.37
C PHE A 53 4.49 11.52 -8.10
N GLN A 54 5.80 11.73 -8.23
CA GLN A 54 6.73 11.86 -7.10
C GLN A 54 6.38 13.01 -6.15
N ALA A 55 5.91 14.14 -6.69
CA ALA A 55 5.51 15.28 -5.88
C ALA A 55 4.08 15.13 -5.29
N GLN A 56 3.13 14.68 -6.11
CA GLN A 56 1.70 14.77 -5.79
C GLN A 56 1.18 13.56 -5.04
N VAL A 57 1.61 12.34 -5.37
CA VAL A 57 1.07 11.12 -4.74
C VAL A 57 1.33 11.12 -3.22
N PRO A 58 2.54 11.44 -2.72
CA PRO A 58 2.75 11.55 -1.28
C PRO A 58 1.91 12.61 -0.57
N ALA A 59 1.63 13.74 -1.23
CA ALA A 59 0.79 14.79 -0.66
C ALA A 59 -0.69 14.35 -0.64
N MET A 60 -1.17 13.76 -1.72
CA MET A 60 -2.54 13.25 -1.85
C MET A 60 -2.82 12.12 -0.86
N THR A 61 -1.91 11.14 -0.73
CA THR A 61 -2.07 10.04 0.23
C THR A 61 -2.14 10.56 1.66
N ARG A 62 -1.25 11.47 2.06
CA ARG A 62 -1.31 12.09 3.39
C ARG A 62 -2.62 12.82 3.62
N TYR A 63 -3.08 13.59 2.63
CA TYR A 63 -4.34 14.32 2.72
C TYR A 63 -5.54 13.37 2.92
N VAL A 64 -5.62 12.29 2.14
CA VAL A 64 -6.71 11.31 2.24
C VAL A 64 -6.78 10.70 3.63
N TRP A 65 -5.64 10.28 4.19
CA TRP A 65 -5.58 9.71 5.55
C TRP A 65 -5.87 10.74 6.63
N ALA A 66 -5.37 11.97 6.48
CA ALA A 66 -5.64 13.03 7.45
C ALA A 66 -7.14 13.37 7.51
N VAL A 67 -7.81 13.43 6.36
CA VAL A 67 -9.23 13.82 6.31
C VAL A 67 -10.17 12.69 6.72
N LEU A 68 -9.94 11.46 6.23
CA LEU A 68 -10.88 10.35 6.45
C LEU A 68 -10.63 9.61 7.76
N LEU A 69 -9.38 9.54 8.19
CA LEU A 69 -8.95 8.70 9.30
C LEU A 69 -8.38 9.52 10.46
N ASN A 70 -8.17 10.83 10.28
CA ASN A 70 -7.46 11.68 11.24
C ASN A 70 -6.06 11.12 11.58
N ILE A 71 -5.38 10.56 10.58
CA ILE A 71 -4.04 9.97 10.68
C ILE A 71 -3.04 10.88 9.96
N ASP A 72 -1.96 11.25 10.66
CA ASP A 72 -0.80 11.88 10.06
C ASP A 72 0.21 10.80 9.62
N LEU A 73 0.39 10.66 8.31
CA LEU A 73 1.21 9.59 7.72
C LEU A 73 2.67 9.99 7.57
N GLY A 74 3.55 9.15 8.13
CA GLY A 74 4.98 9.16 7.83
C GLY A 74 5.25 8.61 6.42
N LEU A 75 6.16 9.24 5.68
CA LEU A 75 6.71 8.67 4.45
C LEU A 75 8.08 8.10 4.76
N LEU A 76 8.29 6.83 4.43
CA LEU A 76 9.56 6.17 4.62
C LEU A 76 10.49 6.47 3.43
N THR A 77 11.71 6.90 3.74
CA THR A 77 12.74 7.19 2.74
C THR A 77 13.27 5.92 2.07
N THR A 78 13.14 4.77 2.73
CA THR A 78 13.54 3.48 2.17
C THR A 78 12.40 2.88 1.34
N GLN A 79 12.72 2.49 0.10
CA GLN A 79 11.81 1.73 -0.77
C GLN A 79 11.82 0.23 -0.44
N GLU A 80 12.78 -0.22 0.37
CA GLU A 80 12.90 -1.61 0.79
C GLU A 80 12.20 -1.80 2.13
N VAL A 81 10.89 -2.04 2.07
CA VAL A 81 10.13 -2.47 3.23
C VAL A 81 9.49 -3.82 2.95
N SER A 82 9.99 -4.84 3.65
CA SER A 82 9.41 -6.17 3.61
C SER A 82 8.26 -6.24 4.60
N LEU A 83 7.05 -6.48 4.09
CA LEU A 83 5.95 -6.94 4.94
C LEU A 83 6.37 -8.26 5.60
N HIS A 84 6.03 -8.43 6.88
CA HIS A 84 6.44 -9.62 7.63
C HIS A 84 6.06 -10.93 6.90
N PRO A 85 6.94 -11.94 6.89
CA PRO A 85 6.66 -13.22 6.26
C PRO A 85 5.46 -13.89 6.93
N LYS A 86 4.56 -14.47 6.12
CA LYS A 86 3.29 -15.13 6.50
C LYS A 86 2.19 -14.19 7.02
N VAL A 87 2.20 -12.92 6.62
CA VAL A 87 1.07 -12.01 6.80
C VAL A 87 0.16 -12.02 5.57
N LYS A 88 -1.17 -11.96 5.79
CA LYS A 88 -2.16 -11.73 4.73
C LYS A 88 -2.14 -10.25 4.34
N VAL A 89 -1.93 -10.00 3.06
CA VAL A 89 -1.79 -8.68 2.45
C VAL A 89 -2.98 -8.45 1.54
N PHE A 90 -3.57 -7.28 1.65
CA PHE A 90 -4.61 -6.80 0.78
C PHE A 90 -4.03 -5.79 -0.21
N GLU A 91 -4.57 -5.80 -1.42
CA GLU A 91 -4.31 -4.81 -2.44
C GLU A 91 -5.62 -4.36 -3.04
N SER A 92 -5.85 -3.05 -3.09
CA SER A 92 -6.90 -2.48 -3.92
C SER A 92 -6.29 -1.61 -4.99
N SER A 93 -6.79 -1.74 -6.23
CA SER A 93 -6.34 -0.93 -7.35
C SER A 93 -7.51 -0.31 -8.11
N VAL A 94 -7.28 0.87 -8.65
CA VAL A 94 -8.24 1.58 -9.51
C VAL A 94 -7.56 1.89 -10.84
N ASN A 95 -8.14 1.38 -11.91
CA ASN A 95 -7.69 1.66 -13.27
C ASN A 95 -8.07 3.07 -13.69
N ILE A 96 -7.21 3.69 -14.48
CA ILE A 96 -7.34 5.05 -15.00
C ILE A 96 -7.14 4.95 -16.51
N GLU A 97 -8.13 5.42 -17.28
CA GLU A 97 -8.13 5.32 -18.74
C GLU A 97 -8.28 6.70 -19.39
N GLY A 98 -7.37 7.06 -20.30
CA GLY A 98 -7.50 8.32 -21.04
C GLY A 98 -6.23 8.71 -21.80
N GLY A 99 -5.87 10.00 -21.74
CA GLY A 99 -4.61 10.49 -22.33
C GLY A 99 -3.36 9.90 -21.67
N TRP A 100 -3.52 9.31 -20.49
CA TRP A 100 -2.61 8.39 -19.83
C TRP A 100 -3.45 7.20 -19.34
N SER A 101 -2.93 5.98 -19.51
CA SER A 101 -3.58 4.75 -19.06
C SER A 101 -2.69 3.98 -18.09
N GLY A 102 -3.29 3.51 -17.01
CA GLY A 102 -2.57 2.81 -15.95
C GLY A 102 -3.44 2.63 -14.71
N ARG A 103 -2.82 2.42 -13.55
CA ARG A 103 -3.55 2.24 -12.29
C ARG A 103 -2.78 2.74 -11.08
N VAL A 104 -3.53 3.12 -10.05
CA VAL A 104 -3.00 3.30 -8.70
C VAL A 104 -3.38 2.10 -7.85
N SER A 105 -2.46 1.59 -7.04
CA SER A 105 -2.74 0.55 -6.07
C SER A 105 -2.28 0.91 -4.66
N ILE A 106 -3.00 0.40 -3.66
CA ILE A 106 -2.66 0.47 -2.25
C ILE A 106 -2.50 -0.96 -1.75
N ARG A 107 -1.32 -1.30 -1.23
CA ARG A 107 -0.99 -2.63 -0.71
C ARG A 107 -0.57 -2.57 0.75
N CYS A 108 -1.23 -3.36 1.60
CA CYS A 108 -1.10 -3.26 3.05
C CYS A 108 -1.41 -4.60 3.74
N PRO A 109 -0.87 -4.83 4.95
CA PRO A 109 -1.31 -5.92 5.81
C PRO A 109 -2.79 -5.83 6.21
N GLU A 110 -3.46 -6.98 6.40
CA GLU A 110 -4.87 -7.03 6.80
C GLU A 110 -5.17 -6.20 8.06
N PHE A 111 -4.32 -6.30 9.09
CA PHE A 111 -4.55 -5.63 10.37
C PHE A 111 -4.55 -4.10 10.24
N LEU A 112 -3.84 -3.56 9.24
CA LEU A 112 -3.81 -2.13 8.98
C LEU A 112 -5.12 -1.66 8.34
N VAL A 113 -5.61 -2.39 7.34
CA VAL A 113 -6.91 -2.11 6.71
C VAL A 113 -8.05 -2.26 7.70
N ARG A 114 -7.98 -3.27 8.57
CA ARG A 114 -8.96 -3.49 9.64
C ARG A 114 -9.09 -2.27 10.54
N ARG A 115 -7.97 -1.66 10.94
CA ARG A 115 -7.97 -0.42 11.72
C ARG A 115 -8.58 0.75 10.95
N TRP A 116 -8.24 0.90 9.67
CA TRP A 116 -8.83 1.95 8.84
C TRP A 116 -10.34 1.77 8.68
N ALA A 117 -10.80 0.54 8.40
CA ALA A 117 -12.22 0.20 8.32
C ALA A 117 -12.96 0.49 9.63
N ALA A 118 -12.39 0.11 10.77
CA ALA A 118 -12.96 0.42 12.09
C ALA A 118 -13.14 1.92 12.30
N SER A 119 -12.14 2.73 11.92
CA SER A 119 -12.20 4.19 11.99
C SER A 119 -13.27 4.77 11.05
N MET A 120 -13.31 4.32 9.79
CA MET A 120 -14.30 4.81 8.80
C MET A 120 -15.74 4.48 9.20
N LEU A 121 -15.95 3.27 9.73
CA LEU A 121 -17.26 2.77 10.13
C LEU A 121 -17.65 3.20 11.56
N SER A 122 -16.73 3.79 12.32
CA SER A 122 -16.90 4.15 13.73
C SER A 122 -17.33 2.94 14.60
N ILE A 123 -16.70 1.79 14.39
CA ILE A 123 -16.91 0.55 15.15
C ILE A 123 -15.59 0.05 15.75
N ALA A 124 -15.66 -0.93 16.65
CA ALA A 124 -14.45 -1.57 17.18
C ALA A 124 -13.80 -2.50 16.14
N GLU A 125 -12.46 -2.62 16.16
CA GLU A 125 -11.70 -3.44 15.19
C GLU A 125 -12.10 -4.93 15.18
N ASP A 126 -12.57 -5.45 16.32
CA ASP A 126 -13.06 -6.83 16.45
C ASP A 126 -14.46 -7.04 15.84
N LYS A 127 -15.15 -5.95 15.48
CA LYS A 127 -16.44 -5.96 14.77
C LYS A 127 -16.31 -5.85 13.26
N VAL A 128 -15.13 -5.48 12.76
CA VAL A 128 -14.86 -5.36 11.33
C VAL A 128 -14.91 -6.75 10.67
N VAL A 129 -15.79 -6.91 9.69
CA VAL A 129 -15.88 -8.13 8.89
C VAL A 129 -15.01 -8.04 7.63
N HIS A 130 -14.92 -9.12 6.86
CA HIS A 130 -14.09 -9.14 5.66
C HIS A 130 -14.58 -8.19 4.56
N GLU A 131 -15.89 -7.98 4.45
CA GLU A 131 -16.50 -7.06 3.49
C GLU A 131 -16.10 -5.61 3.80
N ASP A 132 -16.19 -5.19 5.07
CA ASP A 132 -15.72 -3.89 5.54
C ASP A 132 -14.25 -3.60 5.17
N ILE A 133 -13.39 -4.62 5.19
CA ILE A 133 -11.98 -4.50 4.79
C ILE A 133 -11.86 -4.20 3.30
N ASN A 134 -12.61 -4.92 2.47
CA ASN A 134 -12.58 -4.73 1.02
C ASN A 134 -13.15 -3.35 0.64
N ASP A 135 -14.24 -2.94 1.29
CA ASP A 135 -14.92 -1.66 1.05
C ASP A 135 -14.07 -0.48 1.51
N ALA A 136 -13.50 -0.55 2.72
CA ALA A 136 -12.64 0.52 3.24
C ALA A 136 -11.39 0.72 2.37
N LEU A 137 -10.72 -0.37 1.98
CA LEU A 137 -9.54 -0.26 1.12
C LEU A 137 -9.91 0.21 -0.30
N GLY A 138 -11.03 -0.26 -0.83
CA GLY A 138 -11.57 0.16 -2.12
C GLY A 138 -11.89 1.65 -2.15
N GLU A 139 -12.51 2.17 -1.10
CA GLU A 139 -12.85 3.59 -1.00
C GLU A 139 -11.60 4.47 -0.87
N LEU A 140 -10.60 4.06 -0.08
CA LEU A 140 -9.31 4.75 -0.02
C LEU A 140 -8.62 4.79 -1.39
N ALA A 141 -8.63 3.68 -2.13
CA ALA A 141 -8.07 3.60 -3.48
C ALA A 141 -8.83 4.50 -4.46
N ASN A 142 -10.16 4.49 -4.39
CA ASN A 142 -11.03 5.30 -5.24
C ASN A 142 -10.85 6.80 -5.01
N ILE A 143 -10.78 7.25 -3.75
CA ILE A 143 -10.55 8.66 -3.42
C ILE A 143 -9.15 9.10 -3.85
N LEU A 144 -8.13 8.26 -3.64
CA LEU A 144 -6.76 8.55 -4.09
C LEU A 144 -6.69 8.65 -5.62
N ALA A 145 -7.33 7.73 -6.35
CA ALA A 145 -7.44 7.78 -7.81
C ALA A 145 -8.19 9.03 -8.29
N GLY A 146 -9.25 9.43 -7.58
CA GLY A 146 -9.99 10.67 -7.80
C GLY A 146 -9.11 11.92 -7.69
N ASN A 147 -8.22 11.96 -6.70
CA ASN A 147 -7.25 13.04 -6.55
C ASN A 147 -6.18 13.02 -7.65
N LEU A 148 -5.66 11.83 -7.97
CA LEU A 148 -4.65 11.65 -9.02
C LEU A 148 -5.19 12.06 -10.41
N LYS A 149 -6.44 11.71 -10.72
CA LYS A 149 -7.12 12.12 -11.97
C LYS A 149 -7.02 13.62 -12.25
N ARG A 150 -7.00 14.46 -11.21
CA ARG A 150 -6.97 15.93 -11.37
C ARG A 150 -5.64 16.47 -11.90
N VAL A 151 -4.56 15.71 -11.76
CA VAL A 151 -3.22 16.10 -12.25
C VAL A 151 -2.84 15.37 -13.54
N LEU A 152 -3.70 14.49 -14.05
CA LEU A 152 -3.49 13.72 -15.27
C LEU A 152 -4.05 14.45 -16.51
N PRO A 153 -3.40 14.28 -17.69
CA PRO A 153 -3.85 14.90 -18.93
C PRO A 153 -5.11 14.22 -19.49
N GLY A 154 -5.89 14.97 -20.26
CA GLY A 154 -6.97 14.40 -21.09
C GLY A 154 -8.23 13.97 -20.34
N ASN A 155 -8.42 14.41 -19.09
CA ASN A 155 -9.59 14.10 -18.24
C ASN A 155 -9.94 12.59 -18.24
N PRO A 156 -9.06 11.75 -17.67
CA PRO A 156 -9.24 10.31 -17.75
C PRO A 156 -10.47 9.83 -16.98
N ARG A 157 -10.97 8.65 -17.33
CA ARG A 157 -12.02 7.96 -16.58
C ARG A 157 -11.39 7.07 -15.51
N LEU A 158 -12.12 6.84 -14.43
CA LEU A 158 -11.74 5.91 -13.37
C LEU A 158 -12.60 4.66 -13.48
N GLY A 159 -11.97 3.49 -13.32
CA GLY A 159 -12.65 2.23 -13.10
C GLY A 159 -13.16 2.10 -11.67
N LEU A 160 -13.78 0.97 -11.36
CA LEU A 160 -14.13 0.61 -9.99
C LEU A 160 -12.90 0.07 -9.25
N PRO A 161 -12.85 0.21 -7.91
CA PRO A 161 -11.80 -0.43 -7.13
C PRO A 161 -11.93 -1.96 -7.21
N GLU A 162 -10.80 -2.61 -7.49
CA GLU A 162 -10.67 -4.06 -7.44
C GLU A 162 -9.79 -4.43 -6.24
N THR A 163 -10.37 -5.09 -5.25
CA THR A 163 -9.67 -5.51 -4.04
C THR A 163 -9.39 -7.01 -4.07
N SER A 164 -8.14 -7.38 -3.75
CA SER A 164 -7.69 -8.77 -3.65
C SER A 164 -6.87 -8.97 -2.38
N SER A 165 -6.66 -10.23 -1.99
CA SER A 165 -5.79 -10.56 -0.86
C SER A 165 -4.96 -11.81 -1.10
N GLN A 166 -3.77 -11.85 -0.51
CA GLN A 166 -2.79 -12.92 -0.69
C GLN A 166 -1.89 -13.08 0.53
N MET A 167 -1.32 -14.27 0.70
CA MET A 167 -0.30 -14.50 1.73
C MET A 167 1.08 -14.05 1.23
N THR A 168 1.86 -13.37 2.07
CA THR A 168 3.27 -13.06 1.77
C THR A 168 4.08 -14.34 1.51
N GLY A 169 5.00 -14.28 0.55
CA GLY A 169 5.81 -15.42 0.11
C GLY A 169 5.24 -16.21 -1.07
N VAL A 170 4.03 -15.91 -1.51
CA VAL A 170 3.51 -16.36 -2.81
C VAL A 170 4.22 -15.57 -3.92
N LYS A 171 4.92 -16.26 -4.82
CA LYS A 171 5.55 -15.63 -5.99
C LYS A 171 4.47 -15.08 -6.91
N GLN A 172 4.42 -13.76 -7.07
CA GLN A 172 3.62 -13.10 -8.10
C GLN A 172 4.52 -12.57 -9.21
N ARG A 173 3.94 -12.44 -10.41
CA ARG A 173 4.52 -11.66 -11.49
C ARG A 173 4.45 -10.20 -11.04
N THR A 174 5.57 -9.64 -10.59
CA THR A 174 5.66 -8.23 -10.27
C THR A 174 5.58 -7.45 -11.57
N GLU A 175 4.42 -6.87 -11.84
CA GLU A 175 4.34 -5.72 -12.75
C GLU A 175 5.25 -4.62 -12.21
N GLN A 176 6.00 -3.97 -13.10
CA GLN A 176 6.93 -2.93 -12.73
C GLN A 176 6.19 -1.61 -12.60
N ALA A 177 6.11 -1.07 -11.38
CA ALA A 177 5.52 0.24 -11.13
C ALA A 177 6.38 1.34 -11.77
N CYS A 178 5.74 2.37 -12.33
CA CYS A 178 6.41 3.63 -12.69
C CYS A 178 7.05 4.27 -11.46
N THR A 179 6.32 4.24 -10.33
CA THR A 179 6.82 4.70 -9.04
C THR A 179 6.03 4.07 -7.90
N GLN A 180 6.65 3.98 -6.73
CA GLN A 180 6.02 3.51 -5.51
C GLN A 180 6.49 4.32 -4.30
N PHE A 181 5.63 4.43 -3.30
CA PHE A 181 5.87 5.16 -2.07
C PHE A 181 5.48 4.27 -0.90
N THR A 182 6.35 4.21 0.11
CA THR A 182 6.08 3.48 1.33
C THR A 182 5.73 4.46 2.44
N PHE A 183 4.55 4.27 3.01
CA PHE A 183 4.09 5.04 4.17
C PHE A 183 4.10 4.17 5.40
N GLU A 184 4.08 4.81 6.56
CA GLU A 184 3.98 4.17 7.85
C GLU A 184 2.77 4.71 8.61
N ASP A 185 2.01 3.80 9.20
CA ASP A 185 0.95 4.11 10.15
C ASP A 185 1.12 3.25 11.41
N ALA A 186 1.52 3.88 12.51
CA ALA A 186 1.84 3.26 13.80
C ALA A 186 2.90 2.14 13.73
N GLY A 187 4.04 2.40 13.09
CA GLY A 187 5.13 1.42 12.94
C GLY A 187 4.88 0.36 11.85
N VAL A 188 3.75 0.46 11.14
CA VAL A 188 3.35 -0.54 10.15
C VAL A 188 3.42 0.06 8.76
N PRO A 189 4.19 -0.56 7.84
CA PRO A 189 4.33 -0.07 6.50
C PRO A 189 3.18 -0.49 5.57
N PHE A 190 2.84 0.40 4.64
CA PHE A 190 2.05 0.07 3.45
C PHE A 190 2.59 0.80 2.22
N ILE A 191 2.20 0.31 1.05
CA ILE A 191 2.74 0.76 -0.23
C ILE A 191 1.62 1.37 -1.06
N VAL A 192 1.89 2.52 -1.67
CA VAL A 192 1.09 3.07 -2.77
C VAL A 192 1.95 3.00 -4.04
N ALA A 193 1.45 2.36 -5.09
CA ALA A 193 2.18 2.19 -6.34
C ALA A 193 1.37 2.72 -7.54
N ILE A 194 2.08 3.27 -8.52
CA ILE A 194 1.53 3.73 -9.79
C ILE A 194 2.09 2.84 -10.90
N TYR A 195 1.21 2.29 -11.71
CA TYR A 195 1.53 1.48 -12.88
C TYR A 195 1.03 2.19 -14.13
N GLU A 196 1.76 2.06 -15.24
CA GLU A 196 1.30 2.46 -16.56
C GLU A 196 1.06 1.20 -17.38
N ASP A 197 -0.02 1.21 -18.16
CA ASP A 197 -0.32 0.10 -19.04
C ASP A 197 0.62 0.15 -20.25
N ASP A 198 1.13 -1.01 -20.66
CA ASP A 198 1.84 -1.13 -21.93
C ASP A 198 0.81 -0.92 -23.06
N THR A 199 0.69 0.31 -23.57
CA THR A 199 0.06 0.53 -24.87
C THR A 199 0.93 -0.12 -25.93
N GLU A 200 0.59 -1.35 -26.33
CA GLU A 200 1.01 -1.88 -27.62
C GLU A 200 0.46 -0.93 -28.70
N LEU A 201 1.35 -0.13 -29.30
CA LEU A 201 1.11 0.59 -30.55
C LEU A 201 1.30 -0.35 -31.73
#